data_AF-A0A7S1V9Z4-F1
#
_entry.id   AF-A0A7S1V9Z4-F1
#
_cell.length_a   1.000
_cell.length_b   1.000
_cell.length_c   1.000
_cell.angle_alpha   90.00
_cell.angle_beta   90.00
_cell.angle_gamma   90.00
#
_symmetry.space_group_name_H-M   'P 1'
#
loop_
_entity.id
_entity.type
_entity.pdbx_description
1 polymer ?
#
loop_
_entity_poly.entity_id
_entity_poly.type
_entity_poly.pdbx_seq_one_letter_code
_entity_poly.pdbx_strand_id
1 'polypeptide(L)'
;MPVSYFLTGSTGFIGKVLIEKILFDYAAARQRSDGAVDRTDDFVDCPRLYLLTRPSKPKKDDSPSLTPQQRITALAESPAFDRLRRLLGKEATTTLWQRAVTAVPGDMSTVRDDVLDPACTPYAAFASILSDATTWIPRLAD
;
A
#
# COMPACT_ATOMS: atom_id res chain seq x y z
N MET A 1 2.57 8.46 15.48
CA MET A 1 2.80 8.61 14.02
C MET A 1 2.47 7.28 13.35
N PRO A 2 1.71 7.28 12.24
CA PRO A 2 1.41 6.06 11.51
C PRO A 2 2.68 5.44 10.92
N VAL A 3 2.81 4.13 11.01
CA VAL A 3 3.98 3.39 10.47
C VAL A 3 3.83 3.26 8.95
N SER A 4 4.91 3.54 8.23
CA SER A 4 4.97 3.43 6.77
C SER A 4 5.79 2.21 6.34
N TYR A 5 5.27 1.44 5.39
CA TYR A 5 5.93 0.28 4.80
C TYR A 5 6.04 0.44 3.28
N PHE A 6 7.18 0.05 2.72
CA PHE A 6 7.36 -0.08 1.28
C PHE A 6 7.50 -1.56 0.93
N LEU A 7 6.63 -2.05 0.05
CA LEU A 7 6.58 -3.46 -0.32
C LEU A 7 6.80 -3.65 -1.81
N THR A 8 7.72 -4.55 -2.15
CA THR A 8 7.89 -5.11 -3.48
C THR A 8 7.21 -6.48 -3.57
N GLY A 9 6.83 -6.92 -4.77
CA GLY A 9 6.20 -8.24 -4.94
C GLY A 9 4.83 -8.37 -4.27
N SER A 10 4.17 -7.25 -3.98
CA SER A 10 2.89 -7.13 -3.29
C SER A 10 1.73 -7.86 -3.97
N THR A 11 1.81 -8.06 -5.28
CA THR A 11 0.81 -8.81 -6.06
C THR A 11 0.97 -10.33 -5.93
N GLY A 12 2.10 -10.82 -5.42
CA GLY A 12 2.34 -12.25 -5.17
C GLY A 12 1.62 -12.76 -3.93
N PHE A 13 1.59 -14.07 -3.73
CA PHE A 13 0.89 -14.69 -2.59
C PHE A 13 1.37 -14.15 -1.23
N ILE A 14 2.69 -14.19 -0.99
CA ILE A 14 3.29 -13.70 0.26
C ILE A 14 3.03 -12.21 0.46
N GLY A 15 3.14 -11.40 -0.60
CA GLY A 15 2.85 -9.97 -0.55
C GLY A 15 1.42 -9.69 -0.09
N LYS A 16 0.44 -10.39 -0.65
CA LYS A 16 -0.98 -10.26 -0.25
C LYS A 16 -1.20 -10.65 1.20
N VAL A 17 -0.63 -11.77 1.65
CA VAL A 17 -0.75 -12.24 3.03
C VAL A 17 -0.12 -11.25 4.01
N LEU A 18 1.03 -10.67 3.68
CA LEU A 18 1.67 -9.66 4.52
C LEU A 18 0.83 -8.38 4.62
N ILE A 19 0.29 -7.89 3.50
CA ILE A 19 -0.61 -6.73 3.49
C ILE A 19 -1.84 -7.03 4.34
N GLU A 20 -2.48 -8.20 4.16
CA GLU A 20 -3.63 -8.59 4.95
C GLU A 20 -3.31 -8.62 6.44
N LYS A 21 -2.18 -9.22 6.82
CA LYS A 21 -1.79 -9.33 8.23
C LYS A 21 -1.61 -7.97 8.89
N ILE A 22 -0.93 -7.04 8.21
CA ILE A 22 -0.70 -5.67 8.72
C ILE A 22 -2.05 -4.96 8.94
N LEU A 23 -2.94 -5.01 7.94
CA LEU A 23 -4.25 -4.37 8.04
C LEU A 23 -5.16 -5.05 9.07
N PHE A 24 -5.12 -6.38 9.16
CA PHE A 24 -5.90 -7.17 10.11
C PHE A 24 -5.47 -6.89 11.54
N ASP A 25 -4.18 -6.87 11.82
CA ASP A 25 -3.68 -6.61 13.18
C ASP A 25 -4.04 -5.21 13.64
N TYR A 26 -3.91 -4.21 12.76
CA TYR A 26 -4.38 -2.86 13.03
C TYR A 26 -5.88 -2.81 13.34
N ALA A 27 -6.70 -3.43 12.48
CA ALA A 27 -8.15 -3.48 12.65
C ALA A 27 -8.58 -4.19 13.95
N ALA A 28 -7.96 -5.35 14.24
CA ALA A 28 -8.27 -6.15 15.41
C ALA A 28 -7.82 -5.47 16.72
N ALA A 29 -6.68 -4.76 16.71
CA ALA A 29 -6.26 -3.96 17.85
C ALA A 29 -7.29 -2.86 18.15
N ARG A 30 -7.81 -2.20 17.11
CA ARG A 30 -8.78 -1.12 17.25
C ARG A 30 -10.15 -1.58 17.76
N GLN A 31 -10.64 -2.73 17.30
CA GLN A 31 -11.88 -3.33 17.83
C GLN A 31 -11.82 -3.61 19.34
N ARG A 32 -10.63 -3.93 19.88
CA ARG A 32 -10.46 -4.17 21.32
C ARG A 32 -10.46 -2.89 22.15
N SER A 33 -10.06 -1.76 21.56
CA SER A 33 -9.94 -0.48 22.27
C SER A 33 -11.25 0.28 22.34
N ASP A 34 -12.04 0.32 21.26
CA ASP A 34 -13.17 1.26 21.14
C ASP A 34 -14.57 0.58 21.16
N GLY A 35 -14.64 -0.74 21.35
CA GLY A 35 -15.90 -1.47 21.58
C GLY A 35 -16.87 -1.58 20.40
N ALA A 36 -16.74 -0.75 19.35
CA ALA A 36 -17.43 -0.90 18.07
C ALA A 36 -16.70 -0.09 16.98
N VAL A 37 -16.00 -0.76 16.07
CA VAL A 37 -15.47 -0.13 14.85
C VAL A 37 -16.59 -0.12 13.81
N ASP A 38 -17.60 0.72 14.03
CA ASP A 38 -18.74 0.88 13.12
C ASP A 38 -18.64 2.18 12.30
N ARG A 39 -17.57 2.97 12.48
CA ARG A 39 -17.35 4.23 11.76
C ARG A 39 -16.17 4.12 10.79
N THR A 40 -16.47 4.31 9.51
CA THR A 40 -15.52 4.40 8.39
C THR A 40 -14.51 5.55 8.55
N ASP A 41 -14.80 6.52 9.41
CA ASP A 41 -13.94 7.67 9.70
C ASP A 41 -12.79 7.40 10.68
N ASP A 42 -12.79 6.25 11.38
CA ASP A 42 -11.88 5.99 12.50
C ASP A 42 -10.46 5.58 12.10
N PHE A 43 -10.13 5.50 10.81
CA PHE A 43 -8.82 5.04 10.34
C PHE A 43 -7.74 6.15 10.31
N VAL A 44 -7.77 7.07 11.28
CA VAL A 44 -6.91 8.26 11.33
C VAL A 44 -5.42 7.91 11.43
N ASP A 45 -5.09 6.82 12.13
CA ASP A 45 -3.71 6.35 12.34
C ASP A 45 -3.41 5.01 11.66
N CYS A 46 -4.10 4.68 10.57
CA CYS A 46 -3.84 3.45 9.85
C CYS A 46 -2.42 3.42 9.25
N PRO A 47 -1.81 2.23 9.16
CA PRO A 47 -0.50 2.07 8.54
C PRO A 47 -0.55 2.52 7.07
N ARG A 48 0.54 3.11 6.59
CA ARG A 48 0.70 3.49 5.18
C ARG A 48 1.50 2.42 4.46
N LEU A 49 0.91 1.86 3.40
CA LEU A 49 1.46 0.77 2.60
C LEU A 49 1.71 1.27 1.19
N TYR A 50 2.98 1.46 0.84
CA TYR A 50 3.42 1.84 -0.50
C TYR A 50 3.83 0.59 -1.26
N LEU A 51 3.07 0.26 -2.31
CA LEU A 51 3.20 -1.01 -3.01
C LEU A 51 3.79 -0.79 -4.40
N LEU A 52 5.05 -1.19 -4.59
CA LEU A 52 5.71 -1.12 -5.89
C LEU A 52 4.99 -2.02 -6.89
N THR A 53 4.45 -1.42 -7.94
CA THR A 53 3.66 -2.11 -8.95
C THR A 53 4.12 -1.74 -10.34
N ARG A 54 4.52 -2.77 -11.08
CA ARG A 54 4.92 -2.62 -12.47
C ARG A 54 3.77 -2.05 -13.31
N PRO A 55 4.03 -1.07 -14.19
CA PRO A 55 3.06 -0.68 -15.21
C PRO A 55 2.62 -1.88 -16.05
N SER A 56 1.34 -1.97 -16.40
CA SER A 56 0.91 -2.97 -17.37
C SER A 56 1.50 -2.63 -18.73
N LYS A 57 1.96 -3.64 -19.48
CA LYS A 57 2.26 -3.45 -20.90
C LYS A 57 0.97 -3.07 -21.65
N PRO A 58 1.05 -2.22 -22.68
CA PRO A 58 -0.09 -2.00 -23.56
C PRO A 58 -0.52 -3.34 -24.18
N LYS A 59 -1.83 -3.60 -24.18
CA LYS A 59 -2.38 -4.77 -24.85
C LYS A 59 -2.41 -4.52 -26.37
N LYS A 60 -2.34 -5.61 -27.14
CA LYS A 60 -2.35 -5.58 -28.61
C LYS A 60 -3.73 -5.21 -29.19
N ASP A 61 -4.78 -5.50 -28.43
CA ASP A 61 -6.12 -5.02 -28.65
C ASP A 61 -6.29 -3.75 -27.81
N ASP A 62 -6.82 -2.66 -28.36
CA ASP A 62 -6.98 -1.29 -27.80
C ASP A 62 -7.71 -1.18 -26.44
N SER A 63 -7.86 -2.27 -25.70
CA SER A 63 -8.28 -2.30 -24.31
C SER A 63 -7.33 -1.47 -23.43
N PRO A 64 -7.86 -0.57 -22.59
CA PRO A 64 -7.04 0.28 -21.72
C PRO A 64 -6.21 -0.58 -20.76
N SER A 65 -4.92 -0.28 -20.66
CA SER A 65 -4.03 -0.90 -19.67
C SER A 65 -4.43 -0.45 -18.26
N LEU A 66 -4.63 -1.40 -17.35
CA LEU A 66 -4.92 -1.06 -15.95
C LEU A 66 -3.77 -0.27 -15.34
N THR A 67 -4.10 0.82 -14.66
CA THR A 67 -3.12 1.61 -13.91
C THR A 67 -2.59 0.80 -12.72
N PRO A 68 -1.38 1.08 -12.22
CA PRO A 68 -0.85 0.44 -11.02
C PRO A 68 -1.81 0.50 -9.82
N GLN A 69 -2.49 1.64 -9.61
CA GLN A 69 -3.50 1.77 -8.56
C GLN A 69 -4.70 0.85 -8.79
N GLN A 70 -5.26 0.80 -10.00
CA GLN A 70 -6.38 -0.09 -10.31
C GLN A 70 -6.03 -1.57 -10.10
N ARG A 71 -4.81 -1.98 -10.46
CA ARG A 71 -4.32 -3.35 -10.24
C ARG A 71 -4.24 -3.69 -8.76
N ILE A 72 -3.76 -2.75 -7.94
CA ILE A 72 -3.69 -2.92 -6.49
C ILE A 72 -5.08 -2.92 -5.88
N THR A 73 -5.97 -2.01 -6.26
CA THR A 73 -7.36 -2.01 -5.76
C THR A 73 -8.05 -3.35 -6.03
N ALA A 74 -7.80 -3.98 -7.18
CA ALA A 74 -8.32 -5.31 -7.47
C ALA A 74 -7.77 -6.42 -6.54
N LEU A 75 -6.60 -6.22 -5.91
CA LEU A 75 -6.07 -7.17 -4.93
C LEU A 75 -6.94 -7.23 -3.68
N ALA A 76 -7.54 -6.12 -3.28
CA ALA A 76 -8.40 -6.05 -2.11
C ALA A 76 -9.53 -7.09 -2.20
N GLU A 77 -10.10 -7.30 -3.39
CA GLU A 77 -11.17 -8.28 -3.62
C GLU A 77 -10.70 -9.75 -3.64
N SER A 78 -9.39 -10.01 -3.59
CA SER A 78 -8.89 -11.39 -3.62
C SER A 78 -9.22 -12.16 -2.33
N PRO A 79 -9.32 -13.50 -2.38
CA PRO A 79 -9.62 -14.34 -1.21
C PRO A 79 -8.62 -14.17 -0.05
N ALA A 80 -7.40 -13.69 -0.35
CA ALA A 80 -6.40 -13.39 0.67
C ALA A 80 -6.91 -12.43 1.75
N PHE A 81 -7.88 -11.57 1.43
CA PHE A 81 -8.46 -10.57 2.34
C PHE A 81 -9.82 -10.96 2.93
N ASP A 82 -10.28 -12.21 2.75
CA ASP A 82 -11.58 -12.65 3.28
C ASP A 82 -11.67 -12.57 4.80
N ARG A 83 -10.55 -12.78 5.49
CA ARG A 83 -10.50 -12.69 6.95
C ARG A 83 -10.65 -11.25 7.43
N LEU A 84 -9.96 -10.30 6.81
CA LEU A 84 -10.12 -8.87 7.05
C LEU A 84 -11.55 -8.41 6.78
N ARG A 85 -12.15 -8.84 5.66
CA ARG A 85 -13.56 -8.55 5.34
C ARG A 85 -14.54 -9.12 6.36
N ARG A 86 -14.29 -10.33 6.89
CA ARG A 86 -15.13 -10.90 7.95
C ARG A 86 -15.01 -10.14 9.26
N LEU A 87 -13.85 -9.54 9.54
CA LEU A 87 -13.62 -8.75 10.75
C LEU A 87 -14.33 -7.39 10.70
N LEU A 88 -14.19 -6.67 9.58
CA LEU A 88 -14.63 -5.27 9.46
C LEU A 88 -15.91 -5.08 8.64
N GLY A 89 -16.32 -6.07 7.86
CA GLY A 89 -17.29 -5.89 6.78
C GLY A 89 -16.64 -5.34 5.50
N LYS A 90 -17.37 -5.41 4.38
CA LYS A 90 -16.86 -5.06 3.05
C LYS A 90 -16.57 -3.57 2.90
N GLU A 91 -17.46 -2.72 3.40
CA GLU A 91 -17.34 -1.26 3.26
C GLU A 91 -16.15 -0.72 4.06
N ALA A 92 -16.07 -1.03 5.35
CA ALA A 92 -14.95 -0.61 6.19
C ALA A 92 -13.61 -1.16 5.71
N THR A 93 -13.57 -2.39 5.16
CA THR A 93 -12.35 -2.92 4.52
C THR A 93 -11.94 -2.08 3.31
N THR A 94 -12.90 -1.70 2.46
CA THR A 94 -12.64 -0.82 1.31
C THR A 94 -12.10 0.53 1.75
N THR A 95 -12.69 1.13 2.78
CA THR A 95 -12.24 2.43 3.32
C THR A 95 -10.84 2.33 3.92
N LEU A 96 -10.58 1.29 4.74
CA LEU A 96 -9.25 1.04 5.28
C LEU A 96 -8.22 0.87 4.16
N TRP A 97 -8.56 0.10 3.13
CA TRP A 97 -7.69 -0.12 1.98
C TRP A 97 -7.35 1.19 1.27
N GLN A 98 -8.36 2.02 0.94
CA GLN A 98 -8.16 3.28 0.24
C GLN A 98 -7.29 4.27 1.03
N ARG A 99 -7.35 4.23 2.37
CA ARG A 99 -6.52 5.09 3.23
C ARG A 99 -5.12 4.52 3.42
N ALA A 100 -5.00 3.21 3.60
CA ALA A 100 -3.72 2.58 3.92
C ALA A 100 -2.85 2.37 2.67
N VAL A 101 -3.44 2.01 1.52
CA VAL A 101 -2.69 1.42 0.40
C VAL A 101 -2.55 2.38 -0.78
N THR A 102 -1.30 2.67 -1.15
CA THR A 102 -0.94 3.48 -2.32
C THR A 102 -0.03 2.69 -3.27
N ALA A 103 -0.37 2.67 -4.55
CA ALA A 103 0.47 2.11 -5.59
C ALA A 103 1.64 3.05 -5.91
N VAL A 104 2.85 2.51 -5.95
CA VAL A 104 4.02 3.20 -6.48
C VAL A 104 4.36 2.59 -7.84
N PRO A 105 4.21 3.32 -8.95
CA PRO A 105 4.61 2.81 -10.25
C PRO A 105 6.12 2.58 -10.29
N GLY A 106 6.56 1.39 -10.71
CA GLY A 106 7.97 1.13 -10.91
C GLY A 106 8.30 -0.34 -11.08
N ASP A 107 9.56 -0.60 -11.40
CA ASP A 107 10.06 -1.92 -11.75
C ASP A 107 11.48 -2.11 -11.20
N MET A 108 11.67 -3.08 -10.31
CA MET A 108 13.01 -3.36 -9.76
C MET A 108 13.94 -3.97 -10.81
N SER A 109 13.41 -4.63 -11.85
CA SER A 109 14.26 -5.27 -12.86
C SER A 109 14.90 -4.28 -13.83
N THR A 110 14.48 -3.01 -13.82
CA THR A 110 15.06 -1.96 -14.66
C THR A 110 16.18 -1.20 -13.95
N VAL A 111 16.38 -1.44 -12.65
CA VAL A 111 17.55 -0.94 -11.91
C VAL A 111 18.75 -1.75 -12.38
N ARG A 112 19.67 -1.11 -13.08
CA ARG A 112 20.95 -1.73 -13.44
C ARG A 112 21.96 -1.50 -12.32
N ASP A 113 22.78 -2.51 -12.03
CA ASP A 113 23.78 -2.49 -10.94
C ASP A 113 24.88 -1.43 -11.12
N ASP A 114 25.08 -0.93 -12.34
CA ASP A 114 26.09 0.05 -12.72
C ASP A 114 25.64 1.51 -12.62
N VAL A 115 24.36 1.76 -12.34
CA VAL A 115 23.79 3.11 -12.21
C VAL A 115 22.96 3.20 -10.94
N LEU A 116 23.65 3.35 -9.81
CA LEU A 116 23.06 3.93 -8.59
C LEU A 116 22.89 5.44 -8.78
N ASP A 117 22.21 5.85 -9.85
CA ASP A 117 21.77 7.24 -10.01
C ASP A 117 20.54 7.43 -9.08
N PRO A 118 20.67 8.24 -8.01
CA PRO A 118 19.59 8.48 -7.08
C PRO A 118 18.37 9.17 -7.72
N ALA A 119 18.47 9.67 -8.97
CA ALA A 119 17.35 10.25 -9.70
C ALA A 119 16.53 9.24 -10.53
N CYS A 120 17.09 8.06 -10.84
CA CYS A 120 16.53 7.15 -11.84
C CYS A 120 16.02 5.81 -11.26
N THR A 121 16.08 5.63 -9.95
CA THR A 121 15.71 4.38 -9.28
C THR A 121 14.26 4.41 -8.75
N PRO A 122 13.60 3.25 -8.58
CA PRO A 122 12.39 3.13 -7.75
C PRO A 122 12.60 3.69 -6.33
N TYR A 123 13.86 3.73 -5.90
CA TYR A 123 14.32 4.39 -4.69
C TYR A 123 14.19 5.91 -4.75
N ALA A 124 14.36 6.56 -5.90
CA ALA A 124 14.11 7.98 -6.13
C ALA A 124 12.64 8.32 -5.96
N ALA A 125 11.75 7.50 -6.52
CA ALA A 125 10.30 7.65 -6.35
C ALA A 125 9.89 7.43 -4.88
N PHE A 126 10.46 6.43 -4.21
CA PHE A 126 10.23 6.22 -2.78
C PHE A 126 10.85 7.33 -1.92
N ALA A 127 12.07 7.77 -2.22
CA ALA A 127 12.74 8.88 -1.56
C ALA A 127 12.02 10.20 -1.83
N SER A 128 11.38 10.38 -2.98
CA SER A 128 10.51 11.52 -3.30
C SER A 128 9.21 11.47 -2.50
N ILE A 129 8.60 10.29 -2.37
CA ILE A 129 7.42 10.07 -1.52
C ILE A 129 7.77 10.32 -0.04
N LEU A 130 8.94 9.87 0.40
CA LEU A 130 9.49 10.16 1.73
C LEU A 130 9.97 11.62 1.86
N SER A 131 10.40 12.27 0.76
CA SER A 131 10.88 13.65 0.73
C SER A 131 9.72 14.65 0.82
N ASP A 132 8.61 14.33 0.14
CA ASP A 132 7.35 15.06 0.28
C ASP A 132 6.73 14.80 1.66
N ALA A 133 6.88 13.58 2.19
CA ALA A 133 6.53 13.28 3.58
C ALA A 133 7.50 13.91 4.62
N THR A 134 8.67 14.45 4.23
CA THR A 134 9.61 15.12 5.15
C THR A 134 9.27 16.56 5.47
N THR A 135 8.16 17.09 4.94
CA THR A 135 7.49 18.21 5.62
C THR A 135 6.99 17.84 7.03
N TRP A 136 7.02 16.55 7.41
CA TRP A 136 6.52 16.03 8.69
C TRP A 136 7.53 15.25 9.53
N ILE A 137 8.82 15.18 9.17
CA ILE A 137 9.86 14.72 10.11
C ILE A 137 10.30 15.94 10.93
N PRO A 138 9.87 16.13 12.19
CA PRO A 138 10.58 17.07 13.04
C PRO A 138 12.01 16.55 13.16
N ARG A 139 12.96 17.43 12.85
CA ARG A 139 14.40 17.19 12.98
C ARG A 139 14.65 16.42 14.27
N LEU A 140 15.13 15.18 14.15
CA LEU A 140 15.91 14.54 15.22
C LEU A 140 17.29 15.22 15.21
N ALA A 141 17.29 16.49 15.61
CA ALA A 141 18.45 17.32 15.90
C ALA A 141 17.91 18.52 16.69
N ASP A 142 17.64 18.28 17.97
CA ASP A 142 18.23 18.96 19.14
C ASP A 142 17.60 18.41 20.44
#